data_AF-A0A8S1C2Q8-F1
#
_entry.id   AF-A0A8S1C2Q8-F1
#
_cell.length_a   1.000
_cell.length_b   1.000
_cell.length_c   1.000
_cell.angle_alpha   90.00
_cell.angle_beta   90.00
_cell.angle_gamma   90.00
#
_symmetry.space_group_name_H-M   'P 1'
#
loop_
_entity.id
_entity.type
_entity.pdbx_description
1 polymer ?
#
loop_
_entity_poly.entity_id
_entity_poly.type
_entity_poly.pdbx_seq_one_letter_code
_entity_poly.pdbx_strand_id
1 'polypeptide(L)'
;MIVPDKIEPYNPGPNIVDISPNKDEGVKKEILQEGSGRLIPKGCKAIVHYTGSLLDGTVFDSSRKRVSTFDFELGKGSVIKAWDLGVATMKKGEKSMFVCRADYAYGQSGSPPAIPPNATLVFEIELLGWEGKDVSPNSDKSIMINVIDEGEEGHYVLSDGSMVDVNIIGKYQEHIFETRDVIFMLGEGAAFGLCEGLEIAISKMKKGERMEAEIKSKYAFGSEGNSALNLPPNADITYEVFMKHCERSKESWDLDMEQKLSESKLFKEKGTQYFKTGVYQVALRMYKRAVEHLEYSDDYSEEAKAKKDELTELLLQCRLNIGMVYLKMNNNIEARDICTKVLEQHPTNEKALFRRGQANMNMMNFDVAQKDFEEILKIEPQNKAAANQVKLCVIKTKEELGKEKRLYANMFEKFASIDKQKEDAEKQKQPDVLSSLGEWGQDESEQKKSTFEEENPEVQLLSSAGEFKNM
;
A
#
# COMPACT_ATOMS: atom_id res chain seq x y z
N MET A 1 4.40 -13.29 -40.35
CA MET A 1 5.15 -14.12 -41.33
C MET A 1 4.87 -15.58 -41.02
N ILE A 2 4.55 -16.39 -42.03
CA ILE A 2 4.44 -17.84 -41.87
C ILE A 2 5.87 -18.39 -41.77
N VAL A 3 6.24 -18.99 -40.64
CA VAL A 3 7.53 -19.69 -40.52
C VAL A 3 7.37 -21.06 -41.19
N PRO A 4 8.22 -21.43 -42.16
CA PRO A 4 8.11 -22.72 -42.83
C PRO A 4 8.47 -23.88 -41.88
N ASP A 5 8.01 -25.09 -42.20
CA ASP A 5 8.35 -26.30 -41.43
C ASP A 5 9.78 -26.81 -41.71
N LYS A 6 10.40 -26.30 -42.78
CA LYS A 6 11.79 -26.55 -43.12
C LYS A 6 12.46 -25.28 -43.60
N ILE A 7 13.62 -24.98 -43.05
CA ILE A 7 14.51 -23.88 -43.45
C ILE A 7 15.78 -24.45 -44.06
N GLU A 8 16.62 -23.60 -44.64
CA GLU A 8 17.95 -24.03 -45.07
C GLU A 8 18.76 -24.51 -43.86
N PRO A 9 19.48 -25.64 -43.96
CA PRO A 9 20.42 -26.08 -42.94
C PRO A 9 21.37 -24.94 -42.57
N TYR A 10 21.44 -24.62 -41.28
CA TYR A 10 22.33 -23.57 -40.83
C TYR A 10 23.79 -23.98 -41.05
N ASN A 11 24.53 -23.13 -41.76
CA ASN A 11 25.97 -23.27 -41.94
C ASN A 11 26.67 -22.22 -41.07
N PRO A 12 27.41 -22.64 -40.02
CA PRO A 12 28.11 -21.71 -39.13
C PRO A 12 29.01 -20.74 -39.89
N GLY A 13 28.87 -19.43 -39.61
CA GLY A 13 29.79 -18.44 -40.15
C GLY A 13 31.16 -18.47 -39.47
N PRO A 14 32.13 -17.71 -40.00
CA PRO A 14 33.51 -17.72 -39.52
C PRO A 14 33.68 -17.15 -38.11
N ASN A 15 32.67 -16.44 -37.59
CA ASN A 15 32.72 -15.74 -36.30
C ASN A 15 31.99 -16.50 -35.19
N ILE A 16 31.67 -17.78 -35.39
CA ILE A 16 31.04 -18.59 -34.36
C ILE A 16 32.01 -18.85 -33.20
N VAL A 17 31.57 -18.64 -31.95
CA VAL A 17 32.39 -18.76 -30.74
C VAL A 17 31.82 -19.79 -29.79
N ASP A 18 32.68 -20.62 -29.20
CA ASP A 18 32.28 -21.51 -28.10
C ASP A 18 32.11 -20.75 -26.78
N ILE A 19 30.89 -20.75 -26.27
CA ILE A 19 30.50 -20.07 -25.03
C ILE A 19 30.25 -21.05 -23.88
N SER A 20 30.52 -22.35 -24.06
CA SER A 20 30.36 -23.30 -22.97
C SER A 20 31.36 -23.02 -21.83
N PRO A 21 30.99 -23.27 -20.56
CA PRO A 21 31.88 -23.04 -19.42
C PRO A 21 33.20 -23.82 -19.51
N ASN A 22 33.14 -25.04 -20.05
CA ASN A 22 34.28 -25.96 -20.13
C ASN A 22 35.07 -25.87 -21.45
N LYS A 23 34.68 -24.97 -22.37
CA LYS A 23 35.26 -24.88 -23.73
C LYS A 23 35.29 -26.22 -24.46
N ASP A 24 34.18 -26.94 -24.34
CA ASP A 24 33.98 -28.29 -24.84
C ASP A 24 33.16 -28.33 -26.15
N GLU A 25 32.97 -27.19 -26.80
CA GLU A 25 32.15 -27.01 -28.01
C GLU A 25 30.66 -27.35 -27.85
N GLY A 26 30.18 -27.44 -26.60
CA GLY A 26 28.79 -27.83 -26.32
C GLY A 26 27.75 -26.76 -26.66
N VAL A 27 28.13 -25.48 -26.61
CA VAL A 27 27.26 -24.35 -26.93
C VAL A 27 28.04 -23.32 -27.73
N LYS A 28 27.74 -23.21 -29.03
CA LYS A 28 28.37 -22.22 -29.91
C LYS A 28 27.40 -21.11 -30.26
N LYS A 29 27.88 -19.87 -30.30
CA LYS A 29 27.10 -18.66 -30.58
C LYS A 29 27.67 -17.91 -31.78
N GLU A 30 26.80 -17.45 -32.67
CA GLU A 30 27.11 -16.46 -33.71
C GLU A 30 26.11 -15.31 -33.61
N ILE A 31 26.60 -14.07 -33.58
CA ILE A 31 25.74 -12.88 -33.57
C ILE A 31 25.34 -12.55 -35.01
N LEU A 32 24.03 -12.53 -35.28
CA LEU A 32 23.47 -12.16 -36.58
C LEU A 32 23.13 -10.66 -36.64
N GLN A 33 22.72 -10.10 -35.50
CA GLN A 33 22.44 -8.69 -35.32
C GLN A 33 22.87 -8.26 -33.92
N GLU A 34 23.68 -7.21 -33.85
CA GLU A 34 24.12 -6.63 -32.58
C GLU A 34 22.94 -6.01 -31.82
N GLY A 35 22.92 -6.24 -30.50
CA GLY A 35 22.05 -5.51 -29.59
C GLY A 35 22.72 -4.25 -29.04
N SER A 36 22.01 -3.54 -28.17
CA SER A 36 22.48 -2.30 -27.55
C SER A 36 22.44 -2.37 -26.02
N GLY A 37 23.23 -1.50 -25.38
CA GLY A 37 23.30 -1.40 -23.93
C GLY A 37 24.09 -2.55 -23.28
N ARG A 38 23.75 -2.83 -22.02
CA ARG A 38 24.36 -3.88 -21.20
C ARG A 38 23.84 -5.27 -21.59
N LEU A 39 24.56 -6.29 -21.12
CA LEU A 39 24.06 -7.66 -21.13
C LEU A 39 22.78 -7.77 -20.29
N ILE A 40 21.95 -8.74 -20.63
CA ILE A 40 20.77 -9.08 -19.83
C ILE A 40 21.15 -9.33 -18.36
N PRO A 41 20.44 -8.74 -17.37
CA PRO A 41 20.66 -9.01 -15.96
C PRO A 41 20.44 -10.48 -15.61
N LYS A 42 21.18 -11.00 -14.63
CA LYS A 42 21.01 -12.38 -14.18
C LYS A 42 19.71 -12.55 -13.38
N GLY A 43 19.09 -13.73 -13.47
CA GLY A 43 17.88 -14.06 -12.70
C GLY A 43 16.62 -13.29 -13.10
N CYS A 44 16.68 -12.47 -14.16
CA CYS A 44 15.53 -11.77 -14.71
C CYS A 44 14.63 -12.70 -15.53
N LYS A 45 13.45 -12.21 -15.90
CA LYS A 45 12.55 -12.86 -16.84
C LYS A 45 12.90 -12.38 -18.25
N ALA A 46 13.58 -13.20 -19.03
CA ALA A 46 13.95 -12.89 -20.42
C ALA A 46 12.73 -12.99 -21.33
N ILE A 47 12.59 -12.04 -22.28
CA ILE A 47 11.50 -12.01 -23.27
C ILE A 47 12.13 -12.17 -24.65
N VAL A 48 11.84 -13.28 -25.34
CA VAL A 48 12.49 -13.63 -26.60
C VAL A 48 11.51 -14.00 -27.72
N HIS A 49 11.96 -13.79 -28.95
CA HIS A 49 11.48 -14.56 -30.09
C HIS A 49 12.50 -15.63 -30.47
N TYR A 50 12.04 -16.79 -30.94
CA TYR A 50 12.94 -17.85 -31.38
C TYR A 50 12.37 -18.72 -32.49
N THR A 51 13.28 -19.40 -33.18
CA THR A 51 13.02 -20.53 -34.06
C THR A 51 14.05 -21.62 -33.79
N GLY A 52 13.58 -22.81 -33.43
CA GLY A 52 14.39 -24.00 -33.19
C GLY A 52 14.29 -24.99 -34.35
N SER A 53 15.44 -25.47 -34.81
CA SER A 53 15.56 -26.42 -35.93
C SER A 53 16.62 -27.48 -35.66
N LEU A 54 16.49 -28.63 -36.33
CA LEU A 54 17.55 -29.64 -36.40
C LEU A 54 18.62 -29.19 -37.41
N LEU A 55 19.79 -29.83 -37.39
CA LEU A 55 20.90 -29.52 -38.32
C LEU A 55 20.51 -29.66 -39.79
N ASP A 56 19.50 -30.48 -40.13
CA ASP A 56 19.00 -30.65 -41.49
C ASP A 56 17.99 -29.57 -41.93
N GLY A 57 17.77 -28.55 -41.07
CA GLY A 57 16.85 -27.44 -41.30
C GLY A 57 15.39 -27.74 -40.93
N THR A 58 15.07 -28.93 -40.43
CA THR A 58 13.70 -29.25 -39.98
C THR A 58 13.35 -28.42 -38.75
N VAL A 59 12.34 -27.55 -38.85
CA VAL A 59 11.89 -26.67 -37.76
C VAL A 59 10.97 -27.46 -36.84
N PHE A 60 11.40 -27.67 -35.60
CA PHE A 60 10.57 -28.37 -34.60
C PHE A 60 9.71 -27.41 -33.77
N ASP A 61 10.13 -26.16 -33.59
CA ASP A 61 9.36 -25.16 -32.83
C ASP A 61 9.73 -23.72 -33.21
N SER A 62 8.79 -22.79 -33.09
CA SER A 62 9.03 -21.35 -33.24
C SER A 62 7.95 -20.54 -32.53
N SER A 63 8.36 -19.51 -31.78
CA SER A 63 7.41 -18.59 -31.14
C SER A 63 6.70 -17.69 -32.16
N ARG A 64 7.34 -17.44 -33.32
CA ARG A 64 6.75 -16.62 -34.39
C ARG A 64 5.57 -17.29 -35.09
N LYS A 65 5.49 -18.64 -35.07
CA LYS A 65 4.29 -19.37 -35.52
C LYS A 65 3.07 -19.08 -34.63
N ARG A 66 3.31 -18.75 -33.36
CA ARG A 66 2.28 -18.52 -32.33
C ARG A 66 1.92 -17.04 -32.14
N VAL A 67 2.62 -16.13 -32.82
CA VAL A 67 2.42 -14.66 -32.74
C VAL A 67 2.49 -14.13 -31.29
N SER A 68 3.22 -14.82 -30.42
CA SER A 68 3.46 -14.42 -29.03
C SER A 68 4.96 -14.54 -28.72
N THR A 69 5.44 -13.75 -27.77
CA THR A 69 6.79 -13.93 -27.22
C THR A 69 6.84 -15.21 -26.39
N PHE A 70 8.06 -15.66 -26.10
CA PHE A 70 8.31 -16.67 -25.09
C PHE A 70 9.11 -16.03 -23.98
N ASP A 71 8.61 -16.19 -22.74
CA ASP A 71 9.27 -15.63 -21.59
C ASP A 71 9.66 -16.73 -20.61
N PHE A 72 10.86 -16.61 -20.01
CA PHE A 72 11.36 -17.59 -19.05
C PHE A 72 12.30 -16.94 -18.02
N GLU A 73 12.46 -17.57 -16.86
CA GLU A 73 13.41 -17.13 -15.84
C GLU A 73 14.83 -17.59 -16.22
N LEU A 74 15.74 -16.63 -16.44
CA LEU A 74 17.10 -16.90 -16.87
C LEU A 74 17.95 -17.47 -15.73
N GLY A 75 18.60 -18.62 -15.97
CA GLY A 75 19.52 -19.25 -15.02
C GLY A 75 18.83 -20.11 -13.95
N LYS A 76 17.54 -20.41 -14.12
CA LYS A 76 16.74 -21.22 -13.18
C LYS A 76 16.50 -22.66 -13.68
N GLY A 77 17.03 -23.04 -14.83
CA GLY A 77 16.79 -24.35 -15.43
C GLY A 77 15.37 -24.52 -15.97
N SER A 78 14.65 -23.43 -16.24
CA SER A 78 13.33 -23.46 -16.88
C SER A 78 13.39 -23.78 -18.37
N VAL A 79 14.59 -23.67 -18.96
CA VAL A 79 14.91 -23.96 -20.35
C VAL A 79 16.13 -24.90 -20.41
N ILE A 80 16.49 -25.36 -21.61
CA ILE A 80 17.69 -26.19 -21.78
C ILE A 80 18.95 -25.43 -21.35
N LYS A 81 19.98 -26.15 -20.88
CA LYS A 81 21.24 -25.56 -20.38
C LYS A 81 21.87 -24.59 -21.38
N ALA A 82 21.81 -24.92 -22.67
CA ALA A 82 22.35 -24.07 -23.73
C ALA A 82 21.67 -22.69 -23.80
N TRP A 83 20.37 -22.61 -23.50
CA TRP A 83 19.64 -21.33 -23.48
C TRP A 83 20.01 -20.50 -22.25
N ASP A 84 20.07 -21.13 -21.07
CA ASP A 84 20.49 -20.42 -19.85
C ASP A 84 21.90 -19.82 -19.99
N LEU A 85 22.82 -20.55 -20.63
CA LEU A 85 24.16 -20.05 -20.94
C LEU A 85 24.15 -19.01 -22.08
N GLY A 86 23.44 -19.30 -23.16
CA GLY A 86 23.44 -18.50 -24.38
C GLY A 86 22.79 -17.14 -24.22
N VAL A 87 21.56 -17.11 -23.71
CA VAL A 87 20.78 -15.88 -23.55
C VAL A 87 21.43 -14.93 -22.54
N ALA A 88 22.11 -15.46 -21.51
CA ALA A 88 22.89 -14.65 -20.55
C ALA A 88 24.02 -13.83 -21.19
N THR A 89 24.43 -14.15 -22.42
CA THR A 89 25.45 -13.40 -23.18
C THR A 89 24.86 -12.36 -24.13
N MET A 90 23.53 -12.20 -24.18
CA MET A 90 22.85 -11.34 -25.14
C MET A 90 22.61 -9.92 -24.60
N LYS A 91 22.61 -8.95 -25.51
CA LYS A 91 22.14 -7.57 -25.28
C LYS A 91 20.71 -7.36 -25.75
N LYS A 92 20.04 -6.31 -25.27
CA LYS A 92 18.69 -5.96 -25.73
C LYS A 92 18.68 -5.70 -27.24
N GLY A 93 17.76 -6.34 -27.96
CA GLY A 93 17.62 -6.28 -29.42
C GLY A 93 18.61 -7.15 -30.19
N GLU A 94 19.48 -7.90 -29.52
CA GLU A 94 20.42 -8.81 -30.18
C GLU A 94 19.68 -9.99 -30.81
N LYS A 95 20.12 -10.39 -32.00
CA LYS A 95 19.70 -11.61 -32.67
C LYS A 95 20.91 -12.50 -32.88
N SER A 96 20.84 -13.72 -32.35
CA SER A 96 21.97 -14.66 -32.35
C SER A 96 21.53 -16.05 -32.75
N MET A 97 22.43 -16.78 -33.40
CA MET A 97 22.31 -18.21 -33.67
C MET A 97 23.08 -19.00 -32.62
N PHE A 98 22.46 -20.06 -32.10
CA PHE A 98 23.05 -20.97 -31.14
C PHE A 98 23.05 -22.40 -31.67
N VAL A 99 24.21 -23.05 -31.66
CA VAL A 99 24.35 -24.49 -31.94
C VAL A 99 24.57 -25.21 -30.61
N CYS A 100 23.63 -26.07 -30.26
CA CYS A 100 23.50 -26.68 -28.95
C CYS A 100 23.68 -28.20 -29.06
N ARG A 101 24.77 -28.74 -28.53
CA ARG A 101 25.00 -30.19 -28.45
C ARG A 101 23.98 -30.84 -27.50
N ALA A 102 23.69 -32.12 -27.72
CA ALA A 102 22.63 -32.83 -27.02
C ALA A 102 22.73 -32.77 -25.49
N ASP A 103 23.92 -32.87 -24.91
CA ASP A 103 24.18 -32.79 -23.45
C ASP A 103 23.89 -31.42 -22.82
N TYR A 104 23.84 -30.36 -23.63
CA TYR A 104 23.36 -29.03 -23.26
C TYR A 104 21.89 -28.77 -23.70
N ALA A 105 21.25 -29.76 -24.33
CA ALA A 105 19.87 -29.75 -24.80
C ALA A 105 19.04 -30.88 -24.14
N TYR A 106 18.50 -31.82 -24.92
CA TYR A 106 17.62 -32.91 -24.45
C TYR A 106 18.31 -34.27 -24.28
N GLY A 107 19.62 -34.33 -24.46
CA GLY A 107 20.46 -35.51 -24.19
C GLY A 107 20.09 -36.75 -25.00
N GLN A 108 20.40 -37.91 -24.43
CA GLN A 108 20.16 -39.23 -25.04
C GLN A 108 18.67 -39.55 -25.20
N SER A 109 17.79 -38.96 -24.39
CA SER A 109 16.35 -39.22 -24.46
C SER A 109 15.67 -38.43 -25.58
N GLY A 110 16.21 -37.27 -25.96
CA GLY A 110 15.55 -36.35 -26.88
C GLY A 110 14.24 -35.80 -26.29
N SER A 111 13.35 -35.33 -27.17
CA SER A 111 11.97 -34.96 -26.84
C SER A 111 11.03 -35.44 -27.95
N PRO A 112 10.70 -36.75 -27.97
CA PRO A 112 9.86 -37.33 -29.01
C PRO A 112 8.45 -36.71 -29.07
N PRO A 113 7.82 -36.62 -30.26
CA PRO A 113 8.31 -37.08 -31.55
C PRO A 113 9.20 -36.04 -32.29
N ALA A 114 9.29 -34.81 -31.79
CA ALA A 114 9.86 -33.69 -32.53
C ALA A 114 11.39 -33.65 -32.48
N ILE A 115 11.99 -34.06 -31.36
CA ILE A 115 13.44 -34.01 -31.14
C ILE A 115 13.97 -35.43 -30.90
N PRO A 116 14.82 -35.97 -31.79
CA PRO A 116 15.36 -37.31 -31.62
C PRO A 116 16.41 -37.41 -30.51
N PRO A 117 16.71 -38.63 -30.03
CA PRO A 117 17.87 -38.93 -29.19
C PRO A 117 19.17 -38.32 -29.71
N ASN A 118 19.98 -37.73 -28.81
CA ASN A 118 21.30 -37.18 -29.11
C ASN A 118 21.31 -36.09 -30.22
N ALA A 119 20.19 -35.40 -30.42
CA ALA A 119 20.09 -34.34 -31.42
C ALA A 119 20.93 -33.11 -31.05
N THR A 120 21.68 -32.59 -32.02
CA THR A 120 22.21 -31.22 -31.98
C THR A 120 21.14 -30.28 -32.51
N LEU A 121 20.87 -29.22 -31.76
CA LEU A 121 19.82 -28.26 -32.09
C LEU A 121 20.43 -26.93 -32.51
N VAL A 122 19.72 -26.25 -33.40
CA VAL A 122 20.07 -24.91 -33.87
C VAL A 122 18.93 -23.96 -33.51
N PHE A 123 19.25 -22.90 -32.78
CA PHE A 123 18.28 -21.89 -32.36
C PHE A 123 18.66 -20.51 -32.85
N GLU A 124 17.79 -19.88 -33.63
CA GLU A 124 17.82 -18.44 -33.84
C GLU A 124 17.02 -17.79 -32.71
N ILE A 125 17.65 -16.96 -31.89
CA ILE A 125 17.01 -16.27 -30.76
C ILE A 125 17.20 -14.76 -30.93
N GLU A 126 16.11 -14.01 -30.74
CA GLU A 126 16.07 -12.56 -30.66
C GLU A 126 15.67 -12.16 -29.24
N LEU A 127 16.55 -11.44 -28.53
CA LEU A 127 16.26 -10.93 -27.19
C LEU A 127 15.55 -9.59 -27.28
N LEU A 128 14.24 -9.56 -26.99
CA LEU A 128 13.42 -8.36 -27.08
C LEU A 128 13.58 -7.46 -25.86
N GLY A 129 13.77 -8.06 -24.70
CA GLY A 129 13.94 -7.37 -23.43
C GLY A 129 13.88 -8.32 -22.25
N TRP A 130 13.72 -7.76 -21.06
CA TRP A 130 13.59 -8.52 -19.83
C TRP A 130 12.72 -7.75 -18.83
N GLU A 131 12.15 -8.49 -17.88
CA GLU A 131 11.57 -7.94 -16.66
C GLU A 131 12.46 -8.31 -15.48
N GLY A 132 12.75 -7.35 -14.61
CA GLY A 132 13.49 -7.60 -13.37
C GLY A 132 12.73 -8.51 -12.40
N LYS A 133 13.34 -8.77 -11.25
CA LYS A 133 12.70 -9.52 -10.17
C LYS A 133 11.83 -8.59 -9.34
N ASP A 134 10.57 -8.95 -9.16
CA ASP A 134 9.67 -8.23 -8.25
C ASP A 134 10.04 -8.53 -6.79
N VAL A 135 10.29 -7.48 -6.02
CA VAL A 135 10.57 -7.54 -4.58
C VAL A 135 9.60 -6.67 -3.78
N SER A 136 8.52 -6.22 -4.41
CA SER A 136 7.46 -5.48 -3.74
C SER A 136 6.77 -6.34 -2.67
N PRO A 137 6.40 -5.75 -1.51
CA PRO A 137 5.71 -6.49 -0.45
C PRO A 137 4.40 -7.17 -0.88
N ASN A 138 3.73 -6.62 -1.90
CA ASN A 138 2.43 -7.09 -2.38
C ASN A 138 2.50 -7.84 -3.72
N SER A 139 3.70 -8.10 -4.25
CA SER A 139 3.90 -8.67 -5.58
C SER A 139 3.15 -7.89 -6.68
N ASP A 140 3.14 -6.56 -6.57
CA ASP A 140 2.44 -5.63 -7.46
C ASP A 140 3.38 -4.96 -8.49
N LYS A 141 4.60 -5.50 -8.66
CA LYS A 141 5.65 -4.98 -9.54
C LYS A 141 6.05 -3.52 -9.27
N SER A 142 5.80 -3.03 -8.06
CA SER A 142 6.13 -1.66 -7.69
C SER A 142 7.60 -1.45 -7.35
N ILE A 143 8.33 -2.53 -7.06
CA ILE A 143 9.77 -2.53 -6.81
C ILE A 143 10.38 -3.66 -7.63
N MET A 144 11.04 -3.32 -8.72
CA MET A 144 11.65 -4.27 -9.64
C MET A 144 13.17 -4.12 -9.58
N ILE A 145 13.90 -5.22 -9.35
CA ILE A 145 15.36 -5.20 -9.28
C ILE A 145 16.01 -5.98 -10.42
N ASN A 146 17.12 -5.47 -10.92
CA ASN A 146 17.98 -6.07 -11.92
C ASN A 146 19.39 -6.20 -11.34
N VAL A 147 19.85 -7.44 -11.12
CA VAL A 147 21.21 -7.68 -10.62
C VAL A 147 22.20 -7.54 -11.78
N ILE A 148 23.14 -6.60 -11.65
CA ILE A 148 24.17 -6.29 -12.64
C ILE A 148 25.42 -7.11 -12.34
N ASP A 149 25.93 -7.04 -11.11
CA ASP A 149 27.08 -7.82 -10.60
C ASP A 149 26.62 -8.62 -9.36
N GLU A 150 26.87 -9.93 -9.30
CA GLU A 150 26.33 -10.82 -8.24
C GLU A 150 26.98 -10.67 -6.85
N GLY A 151 28.12 -9.97 -6.76
CA GLY A 151 28.88 -9.86 -5.53
C GLY A 151 29.47 -11.21 -5.07
N GLU A 152 29.60 -11.37 -3.75
CA GLU A 152 30.11 -12.59 -3.11
C GLU A 152 29.11 -13.76 -3.22
N GLU A 153 29.63 -14.99 -3.34
CA GLU A 153 28.81 -16.21 -3.35
C GLU A 153 28.13 -16.45 -1.99
N GLY A 154 26.92 -17.01 -2.03
CA GLY A 154 26.15 -17.39 -0.84
C GLY A 154 24.76 -16.75 -0.76
N HIS A 155 23.96 -17.22 0.19
CA HIS A 155 22.67 -16.62 0.50
C HIS A 155 22.84 -15.56 1.59
N TYR A 156 22.71 -14.30 1.19
CA TYR A 156 22.65 -13.15 2.09
C TYR A 156 21.22 -12.63 2.16
N VAL A 157 20.63 -12.68 3.35
CA VAL A 157 19.35 -12.04 3.65
C VAL A 157 19.64 -11.04 4.76
N LEU A 158 19.49 -9.76 4.44
CA LEU A 158 19.63 -8.70 5.41
C LEU A 158 18.25 -8.48 6.05
N SER A 159 18.19 -8.59 7.38
CA SER A 159 16.98 -8.30 8.16
C SER A 159 16.99 -6.87 8.69
N ASP A 160 15.85 -6.42 9.22
CA ASP A 160 15.73 -5.09 9.83
C ASP A 160 16.79 -4.92 10.93
N GLY A 161 17.57 -3.84 10.88
CA GLY A 161 18.71 -3.60 11.77
C GLY A 161 20.03 -4.21 11.33
N SER A 162 20.11 -4.80 10.15
CA SER A 162 21.41 -5.09 9.54
C SER A 162 22.11 -3.78 9.15
N MET A 163 23.41 -3.67 9.42
CA MET A 163 24.22 -2.53 9.02
C MET A 163 24.58 -2.67 7.54
N VAL A 164 24.39 -1.60 6.76
CA VAL A 164 24.73 -1.57 5.34
C VAL A 164 25.55 -0.32 5.02
N ASP A 165 26.59 -0.52 4.21
CA ASP A 165 27.40 0.52 3.58
C ASP A 165 27.23 0.40 2.07
N VAL A 166 26.48 1.36 1.50
CA VAL A 166 26.11 1.36 0.09
C VAL A 166 26.50 2.67 -0.59
N ASN A 167 26.91 2.55 -1.85
CA ASN A 167 26.92 3.67 -2.78
C ASN A 167 25.60 3.68 -3.55
N ILE A 168 24.92 4.82 -3.59
CA ILE A 168 23.64 4.99 -4.30
C ILE A 168 23.76 6.08 -5.36
N ILE A 169 23.12 5.83 -6.50
CA ILE A 169 22.96 6.78 -7.60
C ILE A 169 21.47 6.81 -7.96
N GLY A 170 20.79 7.91 -7.62
CA GLY A 170 19.37 8.10 -7.88
C GLY A 170 19.14 8.82 -9.20
N LYS A 171 18.27 8.26 -10.04
CA LYS A 171 17.91 8.77 -11.37
C LYS A 171 16.40 8.98 -11.50
N TYR A 172 16.02 10.07 -12.16
CA TYR A 172 14.66 10.37 -12.58
C TYR A 172 14.68 10.80 -14.05
N GLN A 173 13.96 10.10 -14.92
CA GLN A 173 13.96 10.36 -16.37
C GLN A 173 15.39 10.49 -16.94
N GLU A 174 16.29 9.55 -16.59
CA GLU A 174 17.72 9.54 -16.95
C GLU A 174 18.59 10.64 -16.31
N HIS A 175 18.01 11.59 -15.58
CA HIS A 175 18.77 12.61 -14.85
C HIS A 175 19.14 12.14 -13.45
N ILE A 176 20.43 12.21 -13.13
CA ILE A 176 20.93 11.89 -11.79
C ILE A 176 20.54 13.05 -10.86
N PHE A 177 19.74 12.74 -9.83
CA PHE A 177 19.36 13.71 -8.79
C PHE A 177 20.19 13.53 -7.50
N GLU A 178 20.83 12.37 -7.31
CA GLU A 178 21.60 12.06 -6.12
C GLU A 178 22.73 11.08 -6.43
N THR A 179 23.89 11.30 -5.81
CA THR A 179 24.98 10.31 -5.77
C THR A 179 25.73 10.48 -4.46
N ARG A 180 25.77 9.45 -3.62
CA ARG A 180 26.55 9.46 -2.37
C ARG A 180 26.74 8.07 -1.80
N ASP A 181 27.67 8.00 -0.85
CA ASP A 181 27.81 6.88 0.06
C ASP A 181 26.95 7.10 1.30
N VAL A 182 26.28 6.06 1.76
CA VAL A 182 25.46 6.10 2.97
C VAL A 182 25.66 4.83 3.78
N ILE A 183 25.94 5.01 5.07
CA ILE A 183 26.04 3.94 6.05
C ILE A 183 24.86 4.09 6.98
N PHE A 184 24.01 3.08 7.05
CA PHE A 184 22.82 3.11 7.90
C PHE A 184 22.42 1.69 8.32
N MET A 185 21.50 1.61 9.27
CA MET A 185 20.87 0.36 9.68
C MET A 185 19.58 0.20 8.88
N LEU A 186 19.35 -0.96 8.27
CA LEU A 186 18.07 -1.24 7.61
C LEU A 186 16.91 -0.97 8.59
N GLY A 187 15.91 -0.24 8.11
CA GLY A 187 14.80 0.24 8.93
C GLY A 187 14.96 1.71 9.36
N GLU A 188 16.15 2.29 9.24
CA GLU A 188 16.42 3.69 9.56
C GLU A 188 16.60 4.56 8.31
N GLY A 189 16.49 4.03 7.08
CA GLY A 189 16.84 4.74 5.85
C GLY A 189 16.04 6.03 5.59
N ALA A 190 14.78 6.11 6.04
CA ALA A 190 14.02 7.36 6.00
C ALA A 190 14.70 8.53 6.75
N ALA A 191 15.44 8.27 7.82
CA ALA A 191 16.21 9.31 8.53
C ALA A 191 17.40 9.82 7.71
N PHE A 192 17.86 9.02 6.73
CA PHE A 192 18.90 9.38 5.78
C PHE A 192 18.32 9.91 4.46
N GLY A 193 17.02 10.15 4.37
CA GLY A 193 16.35 10.63 3.16
C GLY A 193 16.13 9.56 2.09
N LEU A 194 16.28 8.28 2.44
CA LEU A 194 16.04 7.16 1.52
C LEU A 194 14.55 6.82 1.50
N CYS A 195 14.04 6.47 0.33
CA CYS A 195 12.66 5.98 0.20
C CYS A 195 12.55 4.51 0.64
N GLU A 196 11.35 4.12 1.06
CA GLU A 196 11.08 2.76 1.57
C GLU A 196 11.39 1.68 0.52
N GLY A 197 11.07 1.93 -0.75
CA GLY A 197 11.34 0.99 -1.83
C GLY A 197 12.83 0.72 -2.04
N LEU A 198 13.68 1.71 -1.80
CA LEU A 198 15.13 1.56 -1.90
C LEU A 198 15.66 0.72 -0.75
N GLU A 199 15.19 0.94 0.48
CA GLU A 199 15.54 0.07 1.62
C GLU A 199 15.11 -1.39 1.39
N ILE A 200 13.90 -1.60 0.87
CA ILE A 200 13.40 -2.94 0.51
C ILE A 200 14.30 -3.60 -0.53
N ALA A 201 14.71 -2.86 -1.57
CA ALA A 201 15.61 -3.37 -2.59
C ALA A 201 17.00 -3.72 -1.99
N ILE A 202 17.58 -2.82 -1.17
CA ILE A 202 18.87 -3.04 -0.51
C ILE A 202 18.84 -4.28 0.38
N SER A 203 17.71 -4.58 1.04
CA SER A 203 17.58 -5.78 1.87
C SER A 203 17.77 -7.11 1.11
N LYS A 204 17.68 -7.08 -0.23
CA LYS A 204 17.85 -8.25 -1.11
C LYS A 204 19.25 -8.39 -1.68
N MET A 205 20.13 -7.42 -1.41
CA MET A 205 21.49 -7.40 -1.92
C MET A 205 22.45 -8.21 -1.05
N LYS A 206 23.58 -8.58 -1.65
CA LYS A 206 24.74 -9.18 -0.99
C LYS A 206 25.95 -8.25 -1.06
N LYS A 207 26.96 -8.52 -0.24
CA LYS A 207 28.23 -7.80 -0.28
C LYS A 207 28.88 -7.89 -1.66
N GLY A 208 29.32 -6.76 -2.20
CA GLY A 208 29.90 -6.63 -3.53
C GLY A 208 28.89 -6.64 -4.69
N GLU A 209 27.60 -6.80 -4.41
CA GLU A 209 26.56 -6.81 -5.44
C GLU A 209 26.33 -5.41 -6.01
N ARG A 210 26.13 -5.32 -7.32
CA ARG A 210 25.56 -4.13 -7.98
C ARG A 210 24.20 -4.48 -8.53
N MET A 211 23.21 -3.65 -8.20
CA MET A 211 21.87 -3.77 -8.75
C MET A 211 21.34 -2.43 -9.25
N GLU A 212 20.33 -2.52 -10.08
CA GLU A 212 19.44 -1.42 -10.43
C GLU A 212 18.04 -1.72 -9.90
N ALA A 213 17.43 -0.76 -9.20
CA ALA A 213 16.10 -0.86 -8.64
C ALA A 213 15.18 0.19 -9.27
N GLU A 214 14.14 -0.26 -9.97
CA GLU A 214 13.05 0.58 -10.45
C GLU A 214 11.95 0.62 -9.39
N ILE A 215 11.65 1.81 -8.88
CA ILE A 215 10.74 2.02 -7.76
C ILE A 215 9.60 2.92 -8.20
N LYS A 216 8.38 2.40 -8.13
CA LYS A 216 7.16 3.15 -8.40
C LYS A 216 6.88 4.15 -7.30
N SER A 217 6.25 5.26 -7.67
CA SER A 217 5.96 6.39 -6.79
C SER A 217 5.41 6.02 -5.40
N LYS A 218 4.55 5.00 -5.34
CA LYS A 218 3.98 4.42 -4.10
C LYS A 218 5.03 4.06 -3.05
N TYR A 219 6.18 3.53 -3.46
CA TYR A 219 7.31 3.16 -2.58
C TYR A 219 8.50 4.12 -2.70
N ALA A 220 8.39 5.18 -3.52
CA ALA A 220 9.36 6.25 -3.64
C ALA A 220 8.98 7.42 -2.72
N PHE A 221 8.72 8.61 -3.28
CA PHE A 221 8.34 9.82 -2.54
C PHE A 221 6.84 10.17 -2.65
N GLY A 222 6.01 9.25 -3.17
CA GLY A 222 4.56 9.36 -3.18
C GLY A 222 4.01 10.61 -3.86
N SER A 223 2.83 11.05 -3.43
CA SER A 223 2.12 12.22 -3.97
C SER A 223 2.73 13.56 -3.59
N GLU A 224 3.62 13.59 -2.61
CA GLU A 224 4.30 14.82 -2.18
C GLU A 224 5.52 15.11 -3.06
N GLY A 225 6.16 14.07 -3.61
CA GLY A 225 7.44 14.21 -4.30
C GLY A 225 8.56 14.55 -3.30
N ASN A 226 9.66 15.10 -3.80
CA ASN A 226 10.75 15.56 -2.95
C ASN A 226 11.39 16.82 -3.55
N SER A 227 10.98 17.98 -3.03
CA SER A 227 11.48 19.28 -3.50
C SER A 227 12.98 19.47 -3.32
N ALA A 228 13.60 18.85 -2.30
CA ALA A 228 15.04 18.96 -2.09
C ALA A 228 15.84 18.21 -3.17
N LEU A 229 15.25 17.16 -3.76
CA LEU A 229 15.81 16.37 -4.85
C LEU A 229 15.26 16.77 -6.23
N ASN A 230 14.44 17.83 -6.30
CA ASN A 230 13.72 18.25 -7.51
C ASN A 230 12.84 17.15 -8.13
N LEU A 231 12.27 16.29 -7.28
CA LEU A 231 11.38 15.21 -7.70
C LEU A 231 9.92 15.65 -7.63
N PRO A 232 9.15 15.55 -8.74
CA PRO A 232 7.74 15.91 -8.72
C PRO A 232 6.89 14.88 -7.96
N PRO A 233 5.66 15.26 -7.58
CA PRO A 233 4.63 14.32 -7.14
C PRO A 233 4.48 13.10 -8.05
N ASN A 234 4.35 11.93 -7.43
CA ASN A 234 4.17 10.65 -8.10
C ASN A 234 5.29 10.26 -9.09
N ALA A 235 6.52 10.71 -8.84
CA ALA A 235 7.69 10.32 -9.62
C ALA A 235 8.04 8.83 -9.41
N ASP A 236 8.11 8.08 -10.51
CA ASP A 236 8.79 6.79 -10.58
C ASP A 236 10.30 7.05 -10.74
N ILE A 237 11.12 6.37 -9.94
CA ILE A 237 12.57 6.61 -9.88
C ILE A 237 13.35 5.32 -10.05
N THR A 238 14.60 5.45 -10.48
CA THR A 238 15.54 4.33 -10.61
C THR A 238 16.75 4.60 -9.75
N TYR A 239 17.20 3.61 -8.98
CA TYR A 239 18.45 3.67 -8.25
C TYR A 239 19.43 2.62 -8.76
N GLU A 240 20.66 3.02 -9.03
CA GLU A 240 21.79 2.09 -9.08
C GLU A 240 22.42 2.03 -7.69
N VAL A 241 22.63 0.81 -7.19
CA VAL A 241 23.14 0.58 -5.84
C VAL A 241 24.33 -0.37 -5.92
N PHE A 242 25.40 -0.02 -5.21
CA PHE A 242 26.54 -0.91 -4.99
C PHE A 242 26.72 -1.16 -3.50
N MET A 243 26.62 -2.43 -3.11
CA MET A 243 26.82 -2.85 -1.72
C MET A 243 28.32 -3.03 -1.44
N LYS A 244 28.91 -2.10 -0.68
CA LYS A 244 30.32 -2.17 -0.30
C LYS A 244 30.53 -3.16 0.85
N HIS A 245 29.70 -3.04 1.87
CA HIS A 245 29.79 -3.85 3.07
C HIS A 245 28.40 -4.01 3.71
N CYS A 246 28.16 -5.16 4.32
CA CYS A 246 26.96 -5.39 5.11
C CYS A 246 27.27 -6.34 6.27
N GLU A 247 26.66 -6.07 7.41
CA GLU A 247 26.70 -6.89 8.62
C GLU A 247 25.27 -7.22 9.06
N ARG A 248 24.99 -8.49 9.30
CA ARG A 248 23.64 -8.92 9.69
C ARG A 248 23.35 -8.57 11.15
N SER A 249 22.13 -8.12 11.41
CA SER A 249 21.60 -8.07 12.77
C SER A 249 21.55 -9.46 13.37
N LYS A 250 21.82 -9.54 14.68
CA LYS A 250 21.50 -10.71 15.49
C LYS A 250 20.00 -10.72 15.76
N GLU A 251 19.41 -11.91 15.74
CA GLU A 251 17.98 -12.06 16.03
C GLU A 251 17.74 -12.06 17.54
N SER A 252 16.51 -11.75 17.97
CA SER A 252 16.18 -11.57 19.40
C SER A 252 16.46 -12.82 20.25
N TRP A 253 16.42 -14.02 19.68
CA TRP A 253 16.76 -15.27 20.40
C TRP A 253 18.25 -15.54 20.52
N ASP A 254 19.09 -14.90 19.70
CA ASP A 254 20.56 -15.05 19.73
C ASP A 254 21.22 -14.15 20.79
N LEU A 255 20.46 -13.21 21.37
CA LEU A 255 20.93 -12.23 22.33
C LEU A 255 20.73 -12.71 23.77
N ASP A 256 21.77 -12.57 24.58
CA ASP A 256 21.65 -12.74 26.03
C ASP A 256 20.83 -11.58 26.66
N MET A 257 20.41 -11.75 27.92
CA MET A 257 19.57 -10.77 28.61
C MET A 257 20.25 -9.41 28.81
N GLU A 258 21.58 -9.38 28.97
CA GLU A 258 22.34 -8.15 29.15
C GLU A 258 22.49 -7.39 27.82
N GLN A 259 22.73 -8.12 26.73
CA GLN A 259 22.72 -7.63 25.37
C GLN A 259 21.35 -7.07 25.02
N LYS A 260 20.26 -7.81 25.25
CA LYS A 260 18.87 -7.33 25.04
C LYS A 260 18.60 -6.02 25.77
N LEU A 261 19.02 -5.92 27.04
CA LEU A 261 18.84 -4.71 27.83
C LEU A 261 19.66 -3.54 27.26
N SER A 262 20.92 -3.78 26.90
CA SER A 262 21.81 -2.76 26.33
C SER A 262 21.32 -2.26 24.97
N GLU A 263 20.87 -3.16 24.10
CA GLU A 263 20.29 -2.83 22.79
C GLU A 263 18.96 -2.09 22.93
N SER A 264 18.09 -2.51 23.85
CA SER A 264 16.83 -1.81 24.13
C SER A 264 17.07 -0.38 24.61
N LYS A 265 18.09 -0.16 25.44
CA LYS A 265 18.52 1.19 25.86
C LYS A 265 19.03 2.00 24.68
N LEU A 266 19.84 1.41 23.81
CA LEU A 266 20.34 2.05 22.59
C LEU A 266 19.19 2.45 21.65
N PHE A 267 18.24 1.55 21.40
CA PHE A 267 17.06 1.85 20.56
C PHE A 267 16.18 2.94 21.16
N LYS A 268 15.98 2.94 22.48
CA LYS A 268 15.28 4.04 23.17
C LYS A 268 16.00 5.38 22.96
N GLU A 269 17.32 5.40 23.06
CA GLU A 269 18.11 6.62 22.86
C GLU A 269 18.00 7.12 21.42
N LYS A 270 18.24 6.24 20.43
CA LYS A 270 18.02 6.52 18.99
C LYS A 270 16.62 7.03 18.71
N GLY A 271 15.59 6.37 19.24
CA GLY A 271 14.20 6.80 19.11
C GLY A 271 13.97 8.20 19.66
N THR A 272 14.63 8.55 20.76
CA THR A 272 14.55 9.88 21.37
C THR A 272 15.28 10.94 20.53
N GLN A 273 16.40 10.59 19.91
CA GLN A 273 17.09 11.46 18.96
C GLN A 273 16.21 11.72 17.74
N TYR A 274 15.66 10.67 17.12
CA TYR A 274 14.77 10.82 15.96
C TYR A 274 13.49 11.59 16.28
N PHE A 275 12.92 11.39 17.47
CA PHE A 275 11.76 12.16 17.93
C PHE A 275 12.07 13.67 18.00
N LYS A 276 13.27 14.06 18.45
CA LYS A 276 13.70 15.47 18.48
C LYS A 276 13.90 16.04 17.08
N THR A 277 14.40 15.25 16.14
CA THR A 277 14.57 15.66 14.73
C THR A 277 13.25 15.74 13.96
N GLY A 278 12.15 15.24 14.51
CA GLY A 278 10.83 15.23 13.86
C GLY A 278 10.58 14.04 12.95
N VAL A 279 11.52 13.09 12.82
CA VAL A 279 11.35 11.86 12.04
C VAL A 279 10.59 10.82 12.88
N TYR A 280 9.30 11.07 13.07
CA TYR A 280 8.45 10.31 14.00
C TYR A 280 8.28 8.83 13.62
N GLN A 281 8.26 8.50 12.32
CA GLN A 281 8.12 7.12 11.85
C GLN A 281 9.31 6.23 12.27
N VAL A 282 10.54 6.73 12.08
CA VAL A 282 11.75 6.02 12.49
C VAL A 282 11.83 5.96 14.01
N ALA A 283 11.49 7.05 14.71
CA ALA A 283 11.40 7.05 16.18
C ALA A 283 10.46 5.96 16.70
N LEU A 284 9.27 5.84 16.10
CA LEU A 284 8.29 4.79 16.44
C LEU A 284 8.86 3.40 16.23
N ARG A 285 9.52 3.15 15.08
CA ARG A 285 10.14 1.85 14.77
C ARG A 285 11.22 1.49 15.80
N MET A 286 12.08 2.43 16.18
CA MET A 286 13.11 2.21 17.21
C MET A 286 12.50 1.85 18.56
N TYR A 287 11.48 2.58 19.03
CA TYR A 287 10.83 2.24 20.29
C TYR A 287 10.11 0.89 20.25
N LYS A 288 9.48 0.53 19.12
CA LYS A 288 8.84 -0.78 18.95
C LYS A 288 9.84 -1.93 19.04
N ARG A 289 11.03 -1.80 18.44
CA ARG A 289 12.11 -2.80 18.56
C ARG A 289 12.59 -2.94 20.00
N ALA A 290 12.75 -1.82 20.71
CA ALA A 290 13.07 -1.85 22.13
C ALA A 290 11.98 -2.61 22.93
N VAL A 291 10.69 -2.40 22.63
CA VAL A 291 9.60 -3.13 23.29
C VAL A 291 9.64 -4.62 22.96
N GLU A 292 9.89 -5.00 21.71
CA GLU A 292 9.96 -6.39 21.27
C GLU A 292 11.05 -7.18 22.01
N HIS A 293 12.25 -6.63 22.15
CA HIS A 293 13.32 -7.27 22.92
C HIS A 293 12.97 -7.44 24.41
N LEU A 294 12.13 -6.55 24.96
CA LEU A 294 11.74 -6.56 26.37
C LEU A 294 10.50 -7.42 26.66
N GLU A 295 9.56 -7.55 25.73
CA GLU A 295 8.34 -8.36 25.92
C GLU A 295 8.60 -9.86 25.79
N TYR A 296 9.57 -10.26 24.97
CA TYR A 296 9.96 -11.66 24.76
C TYR A 296 11.16 -12.09 25.62
N SER A 297 11.37 -11.46 26.79
CA SER A 297 12.37 -11.94 27.74
C SER A 297 11.91 -13.20 28.46
N ASP A 298 12.80 -14.19 28.60
CA ASP A 298 12.48 -15.48 29.20
C ASP A 298 12.27 -15.34 30.72
N ASP A 299 11.00 -15.31 31.14
CA ASP A 299 10.55 -15.07 32.53
C ASP A 299 11.05 -16.14 33.53
N TYR A 300 11.62 -17.25 33.05
CA TYR A 300 12.04 -18.37 33.88
C TYR A 300 13.48 -18.28 34.40
N SER A 301 14.32 -17.40 33.85
CA SER A 301 15.72 -17.28 34.30
C SER A 301 15.84 -16.45 35.60
N GLU A 302 16.72 -16.86 36.52
CA GLU A 302 16.99 -16.13 37.76
C GLU A 302 17.57 -14.72 37.49
N GLU A 303 18.29 -14.56 36.39
CA GLU A 303 18.82 -13.27 35.91
C GLU A 303 17.71 -12.33 35.43
N ALA A 304 16.69 -12.84 34.73
CA ALA A 304 15.51 -12.06 34.34
C ALA A 304 14.72 -11.59 35.56
N LYS A 305 14.59 -12.44 36.59
CA LYS A 305 13.95 -12.05 37.86
C LYS A 305 14.71 -10.94 38.58
N ALA A 306 16.05 -11.02 38.61
CA ALA A 306 16.90 -10.02 39.25
C ALA A 306 16.84 -8.64 38.56
N LYS A 307 16.65 -8.61 37.22
CA LYS A 307 16.56 -7.37 36.42
C LYS A 307 15.12 -6.99 36.05
N LYS A 308 14.11 -7.68 36.61
CA LYS A 308 12.70 -7.52 36.22
C LYS A 308 12.19 -6.10 36.39
N ASP A 309 12.56 -5.44 37.49
CA ASP A 309 12.13 -4.06 37.76
C ASP A 309 12.71 -3.09 36.72
N GLU A 310 13.99 -3.26 36.36
CA GLU A 310 14.66 -2.45 35.34
C GLU A 310 14.05 -2.66 33.95
N LEU A 311 13.72 -3.92 33.59
CA LEU A 311 13.05 -4.26 32.34
C LEU A 311 11.65 -3.62 32.27
N THR A 312 10.88 -3.75 33.35
CA THR A 312 9.52 -3.20 33.45
C THR A 312 9.53 -1.68 33.36
N GLU A 313 10.48 -1.03 34.03
CA GLU A 313 10.65 0.43 33.94
C GLU A 313 11.03 0.87 32.53
N LEU A 314 11.98 0.18 31.88
CA LEU A 314 12.38 0.50 30.51
C LEU A 314 11.23 0.30 29.53
N LEU A 315 10.48 -0.80 29.67
CA LEU A 315 9.30 -1.10 28.88
C LEU A 315 8.22 -0.02 29.03
N LEU A 316 7.96 0.41 30.26
CA LEU A 316 7.05 1.52 30.56
C LEU A 316 7.49 2.81 29.86
N GLN A 317 8.77 3.16 29.94
CA GLN A 317 9.32 4.35 29.30
C GLN A 317 9.20 4.29 27.76
N CYS A 318 9.47 3.14 27.15
CA CYS A 318 9.32 2.94 25.71
C CYS A 318 7.85 3.05 25.27
N ARG A 319 6.91 2.37 25.95
CA ARG A 319 5.48 2.45 25.65
C ARG A 319 4.93 3.88 25.79
N LEU A 320 5.37 4.59 26.83
CA LEU A 320 5.04 6.00 27.03
C LEU A 320 5.53 6.84 25.83
N ASN A 321 6.77 6.67 25.39
CA ASN A 321 7.31 7.40 24.25
C ASN A 321 6.58 7.05 22.95
N ILE A 322 6.22 5.78 22.72
CA ILE A 322 5.38 5.34 21.59
C ILE A 322 4.06 6.10 21.57
N GLY A 323 3.35 6.18 22.71
CA GLY A 323 2.11 6.94 22.81
C GLY A 323 2.28 8.42 22.45
N MET A 324 3.40 9.03 22.83
CA MET A 324 3.72 10.41 22.45
C MET A 324 3.98 10.56 20.94
N VAL A 325 4.68 9.60 20.33
CA VAL A 325 4.99 9.60 18.90
C VAL A 325 3.70 9.49 18.09
N TYR A 326 2.78 8.59 18.47
CA TYR A 326 1.49 8.45 17.80
C TYR A 326 0.65 9.72 17.88
N LEU A 327 0.63 10.41 19.03
CA LEU A 327 -0.04 11.72 19.16
C LEU A 327 0.55 12.76 18.20
N LYS A 328 1.88 12.79 18.03
CA LYS A 328 2.55 13.70 17.08
C LYS A 328 2.23 13.38 15.62
N MET A 329 2.00 12.11 15.31
CA MET A 329 1.58 11.64 13.99
C MET A 329 0.06 11.75 13.76
N ASN A 330 -0.69 12.32 14.72
CA ASN A 330 -2.15 12.37 14.72
C ASN A 330 -2.84 11.00 14.62
N ASN A 331 -2.13 9.93 15.00
CA ASN A 331 -2.69 8.59 15.04
C ASN A 331 -3.27 8.31 16.44
N ASN A 332 -4.48 8.82 16.67
CA ASN A 332 -5.07 8.88 18.00
C ASN A 332 -5.57 7.53 18.52
N ILE A 333 -5.93 6.59 17.63
CA ILE A 333 -6.43 5.27 18.01
C ILE A 333 -5.29 4.47 18.67
N GLU A 334 -4.16 4.36 18.00
CA GLU A 334 -2.99 3.64 18.49
C GLU A 334 -2.39 4.32 19.73
N ALA A 335 -2.40 5.66 19.79
CA ALA A 335 -2.01 6.40 20.99
C ALA A 335 -2.86 6.01 22.20
N ARG A 336 -4.19 5.96 22.05
CA ARG A 336 -5.12 5.53 23.11
C ARG A 336 -4.82 4.10 23.55
N ASP A 337 -4.69 3.18 22.60
CA ASP A 337 -4.55 1.75 22.90
C ASP A 337 -3.26 1.45 23.65
N ILE A 338 -2.14 2.06 23.25
CA ILE A 338 -0.87 1.91 23.98
C ILE A 338 -0.95 2.52 25.39
N CYS A 339 -1.59 3.69 25.55
CA CYS A 339 -1.75 4.28 26.88
C CYS A 339 -2.67 3.43 27.77
N THR A 340 -3.72 2.81 27.22
CA THR A 340 -4.59 1.88 27.97
C THR A 340 -3.79 0.68 28.47
N LYS A 341 -2.97 0.06 27.62
CA LYS A 341 -2.07 -1.05 28.05
C LYS A 341 -1.12 -0.63 29.17
N VAL A 342 -0.62 0.61 29.15
CA VAL A 342 0.21 1.14 30.24
C VAL A 342 -0.60 1.30 31.53
N LEU A 343 -1.84 1.79 31.44
CA LEU A 343 -2.71 2.03 32.59
C LEU A 343 -3.28 0.75 33.20
N GLU A 344 -3.39 -0.34 32.44
CA GLU A 344 -3.73 -1.67 32.98
C GLU A 344 -2.67 -2.14 34.00
N GLN A 345 -1.40 -1.81 33.77
CA GLN A 345 -0.28 -2.16 34.66
C GLN A 345 0.02 -1.07 35.69
N HIS A 346 -0.14 0.20 35.30
CA HIS A 346 0.15 1.38 36.12
C HIS A 346 -1.01 2.39 36.09
N PRO A 347 -2.12 2.14 36.82
CA PRO A 347 -3.35 2.93 36.72
C PRO A 347 -3.18 4.41 37.07
N THR A 348 -2.19 4.74 37.89
CA THR A 348 -1.92 6.11 38.38
C THR A 348 -0.88 6.86 37.56
N ASN A 349 -0.47 6.33 36.40
CA ASN A 349 0.55 6.98 35.58
C ASN A 349 0.02 8.25 34.91
N GLU A 350 0.41 9.41 35.44
CA GLU A 350 -0.01 10.74 34.99
C GLU A 350 0.21 10.96 33.48
N LYS A 351 1.38 10.56 32.96
CA LYS A 351 1.73 10.73 31.53
C LYS A 351 0.83 9.90 30.62
N ALA A 352 0.51 8.66 31.01
CA ALA A 352 -0.37 7.79 30.23
C ALA A 352 -1.81 8.30 30.26
N LEU A 353 -2.33 8.70 31.43
CA LEU A 353 -3.66 9.33 31.55
C LEU A 353 -3.75 10.58 30.68
N PHE A 354 -2.75 11.45 30.75
CA PHE A 354 -2.77 12.72 30.01
C PHE A 354 -2.74 12.50 28.49
N ARG A 355 -1.92 11.56 28.02
CA ARG A 355 -1.81 11.20 26.61
C ARG A 355 -3.06 10.49 26.09
N ARG A 356 -3.66 9.59 26.88
CA ARG A 356 -4.93 8.94 26.55
C ARG A 356 -6.07 9.96 26.47
N GLY A 357 -6.12 10.89 27.41
CA GLY A 357 -7.07 12.00 27.40
C GLY A 357 -6.94 12.89 26.16
N GLN A 358 -5.71 13.22 25.75
CA GLN A 358 -5.47 13.96 24.51
C GLN A 358 -5.92 13.19 23.26
N ALA A 359 -5.59 11.90 23.17
CA ALA A 359 -6.02 11.05 22.07
C ALA A 359 -7.56 11.00 21.98
N ASN A 360 -8.23 10.81 23.12
CA ASN A 360 -9.69 10.79 23.19
C ASN A 360 -10.32 12.15 22.80
N MET A 361 -9.71 13.27 23.20
CA MET A 361 -10.19 14.58 22.75
C MET A 361 -10.08 14.76 21.23
N ASN A 362 -8.99 14.29 20.62
CA ASN A 362 -8.80 14.38 19.18
C ASN A 362 -9.79 13.47 18.42
N MET A 363 -10.24 12.39 19.06
CA MET A 363 -11.30 11.50 18.57
C MET A 363 -12.72 11.95 18.93
N MET A 364 -12.88 13.15 19.51
CA MET A 364 -14.18 13.69 19.96
C MET A 364 -14.86 12.91 21.10
N ASN A 365 -14.15 12.02 21.77
CA ASN A 365 -14.63 11.28 22.94
C ASN A 365 -14.41 12.10 24.22
N PHE A 366 -15.10 13.25 24.32
CA PHE A 366 -14.86 14.25 25.37
C PHE A 366 -15.17 13.75 26.78
N ASP A 367 -16.20 12.90 26.95
CA ASP A 367 -16.56 12.36 28.27
C ASP A 367 -15.48 11.44 28.84
N VAL A 368 -14.88 10.60 27.98
CA VAL A 368 -13.78 9.70 28.37
C VAL A 368 -12.52 10.51 28.63
N ALA A 369 -12.23 11.49 27.76
CA ALA A 369 -11.09 12.39 27.95
C ALA A 369 -11.18 13.19 29.25
N GLN A 370 -12.38 13.69 29.60
CA GLN A 370 -12.62 14.41 30.84
C GLN A 370 -12.30 13.53 32.05
N LYS A 371 -12.78 12.28 32.07
CA LYS A 371 -12.48 11.33 33.15
C LYS A 371 -10.97 11.11 33.31
N ASP A 372 -10.24 10.95 32.20
CA ASP A 372 -8.78 10.78 32.24
C ASP A 372 -8.07 11.96 32.89
N PHE A 373 -8.46 13.20 32.56
CA PHE A 373 -7.87 14.39 33.17
C PHE A 373 -8.31 14.63 34.62
N GLU A 374 -9.53 14.23 34.97
CA GLU A 374 -10.01 14.28 36.36
C GLU A 374 -9.25 13.30 37.26
N GLU A 375 -8.93 12.09 36.78
CA GLU A 375 -8.08 11.15 37.52
C GLU A 375 -6.69 11.75 37.79
N ILE A 376 -6.12 12.51 36.86
CA ILE A 376 -4.87 13.24 37.09
C ILE A 376 -5.03 14.26 38.20
N LEU A 377 -6.12 15.04 38.22
CA LEU A 377 -6.36 16.05 39.26
C LEU A 377 -6.62 15.44 40.65
N LYS A 378 -7.11 14.20 40.72
CA LYS A 378 -7.21 13.46 41.99
C LYS A 378 -5.84 13.11 42.55
N ILE A 379 -4.87 12.80 41.69
CA ILE A 379 -3.49 12.47 42.09
C ILE A 379 -2.70 13.76 42.34
N GLU A 380 -2.78 14.72 41.43
CA GLU A 380 -2.06 15.99 41.44
C GLU A 380 -3.00 17.19 41.26
N PRO A 381 -3.61 17.70 42.36
CA PRO A 381 -4.56 18.81 42.29
C PRO A 381 -3.98 20.12 41.74
N GLN A 382 -2.65 20.28 41.76
CA GLN A 382 -1.97 21.49 41.26
C GLN A 382 -1.66 21.45 39.76
N ASN A 383 -2.01 20.37 39.05
CA ASN A 383 -1.70 20.21 37.64
C ASN A 383 -2.56 21.13 36.76
N LYS A 384 -2.02 22.32 36.45
CA LYS A 384 -2.71 23.34 35.63
C LYS A 384 -3.03 22.84 34.22
N ALA A 385 -2.19 21.96 33.66
CA ALA A 385 -2.40 21.44 32.32
C ALA A 385 -3.66 20.56 32.27
N ALA A 386 -3.81 19.61 33.20
CA ALA A 386 -4.99 18.77 33.32
C ALA A 386 -6.26 19.61 33.59
N ALA A 387 -6.19 20.57 34.50
CA ALA A 387 -7.32 21.46 34.81
C ALA A 387 -7.81 22.26 33.59
N ASN A 388 -6.90 22.73 32.74
CA ASN A 388 -7.27 23.43 31.52
C ASN A 388 -7.90 22.50 30.49
N GLN A 389 -7.43 21.25 30.38
CA GLN A 389 -8.01 20.26 29.47
C GLN A 389 -9.43 19.85 29.90
N VAL A 390 -9.69 19.66 31.21
CA VAL A 390 -11.05 19.40 31.72
C VAL A 390 -12.01 20.52 31.30
N LYS A 391 -11.61 21.79 31.47
CA LYS A 391 -12.43 22.93 31.03
C LYS A 391 -12.69 22.89 29.53
N LEU A 392 -11.66 22.56 28.74
CA LEU A 392 -11.79 22.43 27.29
C LEU A 392 -12.77 21.31 26.90
N CYS A 393 -12.69 20.14 27.55
CA CYS A 393 -13.64 19.04 27.34
C CYS A 393 -15.07 19.51 27.60
N VAL A 394 -15.34 20.17 28.73
CA VAL A 394 -16.67 20.67 29.07
C VAL A 394 -17.20 21.66 28.04
N ILE A 395 -16.35 22.56 27.53
CA ILE A 395 -16.73 23.51 26.48
C ILE A 395 -17.09 22.76 25.20
N LYS A 396 -16.22 21.85 24.73
CA LYS A 396 -16.45 21.07 23.51
C LYS A 396 -17.68 20.17 23.60
N THR A 397 -17.93 19.51 24.74
CA THR A 397 -19.13 18.71 24.96
C THR A 397 -20.40 19.57 24.83
N LYS A 398 -20.39 20.79 25.38
CA LYS A 398 -21.51 21.73 25.24
C LYS A 398 -21.70 22.21 23.80
N GLU A 399 -20.61 22.45 23.08
CA GLU A 399 -20.65 22.82 21.66
C GLU A 399 -21.24 21.69 20.80
N GLU A 400 -20.83 20.45 21.00
CA GLU A 400 -21.38 19.29 20.29
C GLU A 400 -22.86 19.06 20.61
N LEU A 401 -23.25 19.08 21.89
CA LEU A 401 -24.67 19.03 22.27
C LEU A 401 -25.48 20.18 21.64
N GLY A 402 -24.89 21.36 21.49
CA GLY A 402 -25.49 22.49 20.80
C GLY A 402 -25.68 22.24 19.30
N LYS A 403 -24.68 21.67 18.62
CA LYS A 403 -24.74 21.29 17.20
C LYS A 403 -25.77 20.19 16.98
N GLU A 404 -25.77 19.14 17.80
CA GLU A 404 -26.76 18.06 17.73
C GLU A 404 -28.17 18.61 17.91
N LYS A 405 -28.43 19.44 18.94
CA LYS A 405 -29.75 20.06 19.14
C LYS A 405 -30.20 20.86 17.92
N ARG A 406 -29.31 21.63 17.30
CA ARG A 406 -29.62 22.37 16.06
C ARG A 406 -29.88 21.43 14.88
N LEU A 407 -29.09 20.37 14.74
CA LEU A 407 -29.29 19.37 13.70
C LEU A 407 -30.65 18.68 13.84
N TYR A 408 -31.00 18.24 15.06
CA TYR A 408 -32.31 17.63 15.34
C TYR A 408 -33.47 18.60 15.15
N ALA A 409 -33.32 19.86 15.57
CA ALA A 409 -34.34 20.89 15.33
C ALA A 409 -34.58 21.12 13.83
N ASN A 410 -33.51 21.28 13.04
CA ASN A 410 -33.60 21.43 11.59
C ASN A 410 -34.19 20.18 10.91
N MET A 411 -33.84 18.98 11.37
CA MET A 411 -34.45 17.74 10.87
C MET A 411 -35.94 17.68 11.20
N PHE A 412 -36.35 18.06 12.41
CA PHE A 412 -37.74 18.08 12.84
C PHE A 412 -38.57 19.07 12.01
N GLU A 413 -38.07 20.30 11.80
CA GLU A 413 -38.72 21.29 10.93
C GLU A 413 -38.86 20.78 9.49
N LYS A 414 -37.82 20.11 8.97
CA LYS A 414 -37.86 19.52 7.63
C LYS A 414 -38.90 18.40 7.55
N PHE A 415 -38.97 17.50 8.52
CA PHE A 415 -39.98 16.45 8.55
C PHE A 415 -41.40 17.02 8.68
N ALA A 416 -41.61 18.01 9.56
CA ALA A 416 -42.89 18.70 9.68
C ALA A 416 -43.30 19.39 8.36
N SER A 417 -42.34 19.98 7.64
CA SER A 417 -42.62 20.58 6.33
C SER A 417 -43.01 19.54 5.27
N ILE A 418 -42.41 18.35 5.30
CA ILE A 418 -42.73 17.23 4.40
C ILE A 418 -44.12 16.68 4.73
N ASP A 419 -44.44 16.49 6.00
CA ASP A 419 -45.75 16.00 6.44
C ASP A 419 -46.85 16.99 6.06
N LYS A 420 -46.61 18.30 6.25
CA LYS A 420 -47.52 19.34 5.77
C LYS A 420 -47.71 19.32 4.25
N GLN A 421 -46.63 19.14 3.47
CA GLN A 421 -46.73 19.00 2.01
C GLN A 421 -47.53 17.77 1.59
N LYS A 422 -47.39 16.65 2.32
CA LYS A 422 -48.20 15.44 2.08
C LYS A 422 -49.67 15.66 2.41
N GLU A 423 -49.97 16.27 3.55
CA GLU A 423 -51.35 16.62 3.93
C GLU A 423 -52.00 17.56 2.91
N ASP A 424 -51.27 18.58 2.47
CA ASP A 424 -51.76 19.53 1.45
C ASP A 424 -51.99 18.82 0.10
N ALA A 425 -51.10 17.89 -0.29
CA ALA A 425 -51.28 17.06 -1.49
C ALA A 425 -52.44 16.06 -1.36
N GLU A 426 -52.71 15.53 -0.17
CA GLU A 426 -53.87 14.68 0.10
C GLU A 426 -55.17 15.46 0.06
N LYS A 427 -55.21 16.67 0.64
CA LYS A 427 -56.37 17.58 0.55
C LYS A 427 -56.69 17.94 -0.90
N GLN A 428 -55.67 18.17 -1.74
CA GLN A 428 -55.88 18.42 -3.18
C GLN A 428 -56.43 17.21 -3.94
N LYS A 429 -56.28 15.98 -3.42
CA LYS A 429 -56.87 14.77 -4.01
C LYS A 429 -58.31 14.52 -3.56
N GLN A 430 -58.79 15.19 -2.52
CA GLN A 430 -60.18 15.08 -2.11
C GLN A 430 -61.08 15.87 -3.08
N PRO A 431 -62.19 15.29 -3.57
CA PRO A 431 -63.09 15.99 -4.47
C PRO A 431 -63.70 17.23 -3.78
N ASP A 432 -63.75 18.36 -4.47
CA ASP A 432 -64.27 19.63 -3.96
C ASP A 432 -65.81 19.57 -3.86
N VAL A 433 -66.30 19.09 -2.72
CA VAL A 433 -67.74 18.97 -2.42
C VAL A 433 -68.41 20.34 -2.22
N LEU A 434 -67.65 21.43 -2.09
CA LEU A 434 -68.18 22.80 -1.95
C LEU A 434 -68.43 23.46 -3.30
N SER A 435 -67.67 23.12 -4.34
CA SER A 435 -67.95 23.54 -5.72
C SER A 435 -69.28 22.97 -6.26
N SER A 436 -69.74 21.83 -5.73
CA SER A 436 -71.00 21.18 -6.12
C SER A 436 -72.22 21.64 -5.31
N LEU A 437 -72.06 22.53 -4.32
CA LEU A 437 -73.19 23.06 -3.54
C LEU A 437 -74.01 24.14 -4.28
N GLY A 438 -73.55 24.60 -5.44
CA GLY A 438 -74.18 25.68 -6.23
C GLY A 438 -75.14 25.23 -7.33
N GLU A 439 -75.25 23.93 -7.62
CA GLU A 439 -76.10 23.40 -8.70
C GLU A 439 -77.49 22.94 -8.23
N TRP A 440 -77.97 23.44 -7.08
CA TRP A 440 -79.33 23.16 -6.55
C TRP A 440 -80.26 24.38 -6.62
N GLY A 441 -79.98 25.35 -7.50
CA GLY A 441 -80.73 26.61 -7.58
C GLY A 441 -80.94 27.19 -8.97
N GLN A 442 -80.63 26.46 -10.05
CA GLN A 442 -80.84 26.91 -11.43
C GLN A 442 -81.48 25.85 -12.32
N ASP A 443 -82.49 25.15 -11.79
CA ASP A 443 -83.53 24.56 -12.64
C ASP A 443 -84.80 25.39 -12.44
N GLU A 444 -84.96 26.40 -13.32
CA GLU A 444 -86.26 26.99 -13.63
C GLU A 444 -87.19 25.88 -14.15
N SER A 445 -87.82 25.16 -13.23
CA SER A 445 -88.97 24.32 -13.52
C SER A 445 -90.21 25.08 -13.13
N GLU A 446 -90.98 25.43 -14.16
CA GLU A 446 -92.27 26.09 -14.13
C GLU A 446 -93.13 25.62 -12.95
N GLN A 447 -93.30 26.48 -11.93
CA GLN A 447 -94.26 26.26 -10.87
C GLN A 447 -95.67 26.29 -11.46
N LYS A 448 -96.23 25.11 -11.71
CA LYS A 448 -97.66 24.93 -11.95
C LYS A 448 -98.41 25.37 -10.70
N LYS A 449 -99.34 26.32 -10.87
CA LYS A 449 -100.28 26.75 -9.82
C LYS A 449 -100.97 25.55 -9.20
N SER A 450 -101.08 25.55 -7.88
CA SER A 450 -101.83 24.50 -7.18
C SER A 450 -103.34 24.70 -7.37
N THR A 451 -104.11 23.62 -7.37
CA THR A 451 -105.57 23.65 -7.48
C THR A 451 -106.25 24.55 -6.44
N PHE A 452 -105.59 24.77 -5.29
CA PHE A 452 -106.07 25.68 -4.24
C PHE A 452 -105.99 27.16 -4.62
N GLU A 453 -105.00 27.54 -5.44
CA GLU A 453 -104.78 28.92 -5.92
C GLU A 453 -105.67 29.27 -7.12
N GLU A 454 -106.24 28.28 -7.81
CA GLU A 454 -107.26 28.47 -8.85
C GLU A 454 -108.67 28.66 -8.26
N GLU A 455 -108.96 28.07 -7.10
CA GLU A 455 -110.29 28.12 -6.47
C GLU A 455 -110.49 29.31 -5.52
N ASN A 456 -109.43 30.02 -5.10
CA ASN A 456 -109.53 31.16 -4.17
C ASN A 456 -108.71 32.38 -4.64
N PRO A 457 -109.19 33.12 -5.67
CA PRO A 457 -108.43 34.20 -6.30
C PRO A 457 -108.22 35.45 -5.43
N GLU A 458 -108.81 35.54 -4.23
CA GLU A 458 -108.63 36.66 -3.31
C GLU A 458 -107.58 36.43 -2.22
N VAL A 459 -106.89 35.29 -2.21
CA VAL A 459 -105.81 35.06 -1.24
C VAL A 459 -104.52 35.72 -1.73
N GLN A 460 -104.31 36.99 -1.36
CA GLN A 460 -103.01 37.65 -1.47
C GLN A 460 -102.09 37.15 -0.35
N LEU A 461 -101.01 36.44 -0.69
CA LEU A 461 -99.90 36.22 0.25
C LEU A 461 -98.78 37.23 -0.04
N LEU A 462 -98.51 38.06 0.96
CA LEU A 462 -97.62 39.22 0.95
C LEU A 462 -96.16 38.87 0.63
N SER A 463 -95.52 39.78 -0.11
CA SER A 463 -94.07 39.89 -0.29
C SER A 463 -93.34 40.23 1.02
N SER A 464 -92.06 39.85 1.08
CA SER A 464 -91.08 39.84 2.17
C SER A 464 -90.84 41.10 3.03
N ALA A 465 -91.67 42.14 2.94
CA ALA A 465 -91.64 43.32 3.82
C ALA A 465 -92.75 43.20 4.87
N GLY A 466 -92.47 42.49 5.96
CA GLY A 466 -93.44 42.15 6.99
C GLY A 466 -93.96 43.35 7.81
N GLU A 467 -95.20 43.73 7.58
CA GLU A 467 -96.07 44.35 8.59
C GLU A 467 -97.48 43.73 8.54
N PHE A 468 -97.95 43.22 9.68
CA PHE A 468 -99.31 42.70 9.87
C PHE A 468 -100.25 43.81 10.36
N LYS A 469 -101.48 43.85 9.84
CA LYS A 469 -102.62 44.51 10.51
C LYS A 469 -103.87 43.63 10.49
N ASN A 470 -104.44 43.51 11.69
CA ASN A 470 -105.57 42.70 12.14
C ASN A 470 -106.77 42.57 11.19
N MET A 471 -107.34 41.36 11.11
CA MET A 471 -108.55 41.00 11.86
C MET A 471 -108.65 39.49 12.08
#